data_AF-A0A0L6W1U4-F1
#
_entry.id   AF-A0A0L6W1U4-F1
#
_cell.length_a   1.000
_cell.length_b   1.000
_cell.length_c   1.000
_cell.angle_alpha   90.00
_cell.angle_beta   90.00
_cell.angle_gamma   90.00
#
_symmetry.space_group_name_H-M   'P 1'
#
loop_
_entity.id
_entity.type
_entity.pdbx_description
1 polymer ?
#
loop_
_entity_poly.entity_id
_entity_poly.type
_entity_poly.pdbx_seq_one_letter_code
_entity_poly.pdbx_strand_id
1 'polypeptide(L)'
;MMYLIWGLLVLMSAMGMSLGLFYYFKPEYVVDRRVKKMNLPVHDKDPEFRKWFKKEYETQVNRTRKMGKMLFIIEMVWLIIILALLISGSGTLTK
;
A
#
# COMPACT_ATOMS: atom_id res chain seq x y z
N MET A 1 29.89 -3.87 2.96
CA MET A 1 28.70 -4.74 2.83
C MET A 1 27.59 -4.41 3.82
N MET A 2 27.86 -4.29 5.13
CA MET A 2 26.81 -4.07 6.14
C MET A 2 25.99 -2.78 5.92
N TYR A 3 26.62 -1.63 5.65
CA TYR A 3 25.89 -0.39 5.34
C TYR A 3 25.07 -0.44 4.05
N LEU A 4 25.49 -1.25 3.06
CA LEU A 4 24.72 -1.48 1.84
C LEU A 4 23.41 -2.20 2.15
N ILE A 5 23.45 -3.22 3.01
CA ILE A 5 22.26 -3.97 3.46
C ILE A 5 21.30 -3.04 4.22
N TRP A 6 21.82 -2.23 5.14
CA TRP A 6 21.01 -1.24 5.86
C TRP A 6 20.37 -0.21 4.92
N GLY A 7 21.13 0.31 3.95
CA GLY A 7 20.61 1.22 2.94
C GLY A 7 19.48 0.59 2.11
N LEU A 8 19.62 -0.68 1.73
CA LEU A 8 18.57 -1.41 1.00
C LEU A 8 17.31 -1.63 1.85
N LEU A 9 17.46 -1.96 3.13
CA LEU A 9 16.31 -2.13 4.04
C LEU A 9 15.52 -0.83 4.22
N VAL A 10 16.22 0.29 4.39
CA VAL A 10 15.59 1.62 4.47
C VAL A 10 14.90 1.97 3.14
N LEU A 11 15.55 1.70 2.00
CA LEU A 11 14.97 1.93 0.68
C LEU A 11 13.68 1.11 0.47
N MET A 12 13.71 -0.19 0.81
CA MET A 12 12.54 -1.07 0.70
C MET A 12 11.38 -0.56 1.54
N SER A 13 11.65 -0.13 2.78
CA SER A 13 10.61 0.41 3.65
C SER A 13 10.06 1.75 3.13
N ALA A 14 10.91 2.62 2.60
CA ALA A 14 10.47 3.86 1.95
C ALA A 14 9.58 3.61 0.72
N MET A 15 9.91 2.60 -0.09
CA MET A 15 9.05 2.17 -1.20
C MET A 15 7.71 1.61 -0.70
N GLY A 16 7.72 0.80 0.36
CA GLY A 16 6.51 0.27 0.99
C GLY A 16 5.60 1.38 1.54
N MET A 17 6.16 2.37 2.25
CA MET A 17 5.40 3.55 2.70
C MET A 17 4.80 4.32 1.53
N SER A 18 5.58 4.54 0.47
CA SER A 18 5.11 5.24 -0.74
C SER A 18 3.96 4.50 -1.43
N LEU A 19 4.03 3.17 -1.48
CA LEU A 19 2.95 2.32 -1.98
C LEU A 19 1.69 2.44 -1.10
N GLY A 20 1.86 2.46 0.22
CA GLY A 20 0.74 2.61 1.16
C GLY A 20 0.02 3.95 0.98
N LEU A 21 0.80 5.03 0.84
CA LEU A 21 0.26 6.36 0.53
C LEU A 21 -0.44 6.40 -0.83
N PHE A 22 0.13 5.74 -1.86
CA PHE A 22 -0.52 5.65 -3.17
C PHE A 22 -1.89 4.97 -3.10
N TYR A 23 -1.98 3.84 -2.38
CA TYR A 23 -3.25 3.14 -2.18
C TYR A 23 -4.25 3.94 -1.34
N TYR A 24 -3.76 4.83 -0.47
CA TYR A 24 -4.61 5.70 0.36
C TYR A 24 -5.16 6.92 -0.41
N PHE A 25 -4.30 7.61 -1.16
CA PHE A 25 -4.64 8.85 -1.88
C PHE A 25 -5.20 8.64 -3.28
N LYS A 26 -4.86 7.54 -3.95
CA LYS A 26 -5.35 7.19 -5.29
C LYS A 26 -6.02 5.79 -5.35
N PRO A 27 -6.90 5.42 -4.40
CA PRO A 27 -7.58 4.14 -4.40
C PRO A 27 -8.47 3.95 -5.63
N GLU A 28 -9.06 5.03 -6.15
CA GLU A 28 -9.93 5.01 -7.34
C GLU A 28 -9.15 4.50 -8.56
N TYR A 29 -7.90 4.95 -8.74
CA TYR A 29 -7.04 4.49 -9.85
C TYR A 29 -6.75 2.98 -9.79
N VAL A 30 -6.53 2.46 -8.58
CA VAL A 30 -6.26 1.03 -8.34
C VAL A 30 -7.51 0.19 -8.63
N VAL A 31 -8.67 0.64 -8.15
CA VAL A 31 -9.95 -0.04 -8.37
C VAL A 31 -10.35 0.04 -9.85
N ASP A 32 -10.19 1.19 -10.50
CA ASP A 32 -10.47 1.37 -11.94
C ASP A 32 -9.66 0.44 -12.82
N ARG A 33 -8.36 0.27 -12.54
CA ARG A 33 -7.54 -0.71 -13.27
C ARG A 33 -8.08 -2.13 -13.11
N ARG A 34 -8.54 -2.48 -11.90
CA ARG A 34 -9.10 -3.80 -11.61
C ARG A 34 -10.43 -4.02 -12.34
N VAL A 35 -11.30 -3.02 -12.32
CA VAL A 35 -12.60 -3.03 -13.02
C VAL A 35 -12.41 -3.12 -14.54
N LYS A 36 -11.53 -2.29 -15.12
CA LYS A 36 -11.23 -2.34 -16.57
C LYS A 36 -10.75 -3.72 -17.01
N LYS A 37 -9.99 -4.41 -16.16
CA LYS A 37 -9.52 -5.77 -16.42
C LYS A 37 -10.65 -6.81 -16.39
N MET A 38 -11.73 -6.59 -15.64
CA MET A 38 -12.86 -7.52 -15.57
C MET A 38 -13.76 -7.47 -16.81
N ASN A 39 -13.57 -6.49 -17.70
CA ASN A 39 -14.17 -6.41 -19.03
C ASN A 39 -15.65 -6.82 -19.00
N LEU A 40 -16.50 -6.09 -18.25
CA LEU A 40 -17.91 -6.43 -17.94
C LEU A 40 -18.87 -5.87 -19.00
N PRO A 41 -19.12 -6.52 -20.15
CA PRO A 41 -19.84 -5.92 -21.27
C PRO A 41 -21.33 -6.31 -21.24
N VAL A 42 -21.74 -7.23 -20.35
CA VAL A 42 -23.02 -7.96 -20.47
C VAL A 42 -24.18 -7.27 -19.74
N HIS A 43 -23.93 -6.48 -18.70
CA HIS A 43 -24.99 -5.91 -17.84
C HIS A 43 -25.01 -4.38 -17.78
N ASP A 44 -24.27 -3.71 -18.67
CA ASP A 44 -24.14 -2.25 -18.63
C ASP A 44 -25.48 -1.55 -18.90
N LYS A 45 -26.48 -2.20 -19.51
CA LYS A 45 -27.81 -1.62 -19.76
C LYS A 45 -28.82 -1.81 -18.64
N ASP A 46 -28.51 -2.60 -17.61
CA ASP A 46 -29.42 -2.85 -16.49
C ASP A 46 -29.27 -1.78 -15.38
N PRO A 47 -30.32 -0.99 -15.09
CA PRO A 47 -30.26 0.06 -14.07
C PRO A 47 -30.08 -0.48 -12.64
N GLU A 48 -30.53 -1.69 -12.33
CA GLU A 48 -30.30 -2.33 -11.02
C GLU A 48 -28.83 -2.74 -10.88
N PHE A 49 -28.26 -3.34 -11.93
CA PHE A 49 -26.84 -3.67 -11.98
C PHE A 49 -25.96 -2.44 -11.79
N ARG A 50 -26.27 -1.31 -12.46
CA ARG A 50 -25.50 -0.05 -12.28
C ARG A 50 -25.54 0.46 -10.84
N LYS A 51 -26.70 0.42 -10.18
CA LYS A 51 -26.83 0.85 -8.78
C LYS A 51 -26.00 -0.05 -7.86
N TRP A 52 -26.10 -1.36 -8.04
CA TRP A 52 -25.30 -2.33 -7.29
C TRP A 52 -23.79 -2.12 -7.53
N PHE A 53 -23.39 -2.00 -8.80
CA PHE A 53 -22.00 -1.85 -9.20
C PHE A 53 -21.38 -0.57 -8.61
N LYS A 54 -22.11 0.55 -8.62
CA LYS A 54 -21.65 1.79 -7.99
C LYS A 54 -21.40 1.62 -6.48
N LYS A 55 -22.31 0.94 -5.78
CA LYS A 55 -22.16 0.67 -4.34
C LYS A 55 -20.98 -0.26 -4.05
N GLU A 56 -20.80 -1.29 -4.86
CA GLU A 56 -19.66 -2.20 -4.73
C GLU A 56 -18.34 -1.49 -5.05
N TYR A 57 -18.31 -0.66 -6.09
CA TYR A 57 -17.16 0.17 -6.45
C TYR A 57 -16.74 1.08 -5.28
N GLU A 58 -17.66 1.85 -4.70
CA GLU A 58 -17.39 2.70 -3.54
C GLU A 58 -16.88 1.88 -2.34
N THR A 59 -17.42 0.68 -2.15
CA THR A 59 -16.96 -0.25 -1.11
C THR A 59 -15.52 -0.70 -1.36
N GLN A 60 -15.17 -1.06 -2.60
CA GLN A 60 -13.81 -1.46 -2.98
C GLN A 60 -12.81 -0.30 -2.87
N VAL A 61 -13.21 0.93 -3.21
CA VAL A 61 -12.40 2.14 -3.01
C VAL A 61 -12.11 2.35 -1.53
N ASN A 62 -13.13 2.28 -0.68
CA ASN A 62 -12.97 2.42 0.77
C ASN A 62 -12.09 1.31 1.38
N ARG A 63 -12.23 0.06 0.92
CA ARG A 63 -11.36 -1.06 1.33
C ARG A 63 -9.91 -0.83 0.91
N THR A 64 -9.69 -0.40 -0.33
CA THR A 64 -8.35 -0.09 -0.86
C THR A 64 -7.68 1.03 -0.05
N ARG A 65 -8.45 2.07 0.30
CA ARG A 65 -7.97 3.16 1.15
C ARG A 65 -7.58 2.66 2.55
N LYS A 66 -8.41 1.83 3.19
CA LYS A 66 -8.09 1.22 4.50
C LYS A 66 -6.84 0.36 4.43
N MET A 67 -6.69 -0.43 3.36
CA MET A 67 -5.51 -1.25 3.13
C MET A 67 -4.25 -0.41 2.94
N GLY A 68 -4.31 0.68 2.17
CA GLY A 68 -3.20 1.62 2.01
C GLY A 68 -2.76 2.24 3.35
N LYS A 69 -3.72 2.66 4.18
CA LYS A 69 -3.44 3.16 5.55
C LYS A 69 -2.74 2.11 6.41
N MET A 70 -3.23 0.87 6.37
CA MET A 70 -2.64 -0.23 7.13
C MET A 70 -1.22 -0.55 6.67
N LEU A 71 -0.99 -0.63 5.36
CA LEU A 71 0.34 -0.84 4.79
C LEU A 71 1.32 0.25 5.23
N PHE A 72 0.88 1.52 5.16
CA PHE A 72 1.70 2.64 5.61
C PHE A 72 2.10 2.54 7.09
N ILE A 73 1.16 2.18 7.97
CA ILE A 73 1.44 2.01 9.40
C ILE A 73 2.43 0.88 9.64
N ILE A 74 2.25 -0.27 8.98
CA ILE A 74 3.15 -1.42 9.11
C ILE A 74 4.56 -1.04 8.67
N GLU A 75 4.70 -0.38 7.52
CA GLU A 75 5.99 0.04 7.00
C GLU A 75 6.67 1.10 7.88
N MET A 76 5.90 2.01 8.47
CA MET A 76 6.42 2.96 9.46
C MET A 76 6.98 2.25 10.71
N VAL A 77 6.27 1.27 11.25
CA VAL A 77 6.75 0.47 12.38
C VAL A 77 8.02 -0.30 11.98
N TRP A 78 8.03 -0.87 10.78
CA TRP A 78 9.19 -1.59 10.25
C TRP A 78 10.42 -0.70 10.11
N LEU A 79 10.26 0.52 9.57
CA LEU A 79 11.35 1.50 9.48
C LEU A 79 11.92 1.85 10.85
N ILE A 80 11.06 2.06 11.86
CA ILE A 80 11.50 2.35 13.23
C ILE A 80 12.36 1.19 13.77
N ILE A 81 11.96 -0.07 13.54
CA ILE A 81 12.73 -1.25 13.94
C ILE A 81 14.09 -1.29 13.24
N ILE A 82 14.13 -1.06 11.92
CA ILE A 82 15.38 -1.01 11.14
C ILE A 82 16.34 0.04 11.72
N LEU A 83 15.84 1.25 11.98
CA LEU A 83 16.66 2.34 12.53
C LEU A 83 17.13 2.05 13.95
N ALA A 84 16.27 1.49 14.80
CA ALA A 84 16.63 1.10 16.17
C ALA A 84 17.74 0.04 16.19
N LEU A 85 17.66 -0.96 15.31
CA LEU A 85 18.68 -2.00 15.17
C LEU A 85 19.99 -1.46 14.59
N LEU A 86 19.93 -0.53 13.63
CA LEU A 86 21.11 0.12 13.08
C LEU A 86 21.88 0.90 14.17
N ILE A 87 21.17 1.68 14.98
CA ILE A 87 21.77 2.46 16.08
C ILE A 87 22.35 1.50 17.15
N SER A 88 21.58 0.49 17.55
CA SER A 88 22.01 -0.45 18.60
C SER A 88 23.20 -1.33 18.17
N GLY A 89 23.21 -1.80 16.93
CA GLY A 89 24.33 -2.56 16.36
C GLY A 89 25.57 -1.71 16.08
N SER A 90 25.42 -0.39 15.89
CA SER A 90 26.56 0.52 15.76
C SER A 90 27.29 0.77 17.09
N GLY A 91 26.59 0.67 18.23
CA GLY A 91 27.17 0.87 19.56
C GLY A 91 27.90 -0.36 20.14
N THR A 92 27.60 -1.56 19.66
CA THR A 92 28.29 -2.81 20.06
C THR A 92 29.54 -3.11 19.24
N LEU A 93 29.76 -2.45 18.11
CA LEU A 93 30.99 -2.56 17.31
C LEU A 93 32.08 -1.55 17.71
N THR A 94 31.77 -0.62 18.62
CA THR A 94 32.70 0.41 19.14
C THR A 94 33.24 0.10 20.55
N LYS A 95 32.99 -1.09 21.09
CA LYS A 95 33.55 -1.55 22.37
C LYS A 95 34.39 -2.80 22.20
#